data_AF-A0A556RSQ5-F1
#
_entry.id   AF-A0A556RSQ5-F1
#
_cell.length_a   1.000
_cell.length_b   1.000
_cell.length_c   1.000
_cell.angle_alpha   90.00
_cell.angle_beta   90.00
_cell.angle_gamma   90.00
#
_symmetry.space_group_name_H-M   'P 1'
#
loop_
_entity.id
_entity.type
_entity.pdbx_description
1 polymer ?
#
loop_
_entity_poly.entity_id
_entity_poly.type
_entity_poly.pdbx_seq_one_letter_code
_entity_poly.pdbx_strand_id
1 'polypeptide(L)'
;MAKKSPPAKIKRQSGNSHSYTIIDSQYQGVKAYWHSYRHPTKKPYKIIYKQQIEKSKTHVEGVDKKKAEKEEMKGKIKELRYVYANEKSAIEAAKSELKKIQQGIAQFKLKLALGRPDLFTEMPVEVDGFKPEINSTKWTIAKCSHSLNKSGGFTTEVELEIKPEEESYENIYN
;
A
#
# COMPACT_ATOMS: atom_id res chain seq x y z
N MET A 1 10.27 -11.36 15.48
CA MET A 1 9.78 -11.58 14.09
C MET A 1 8.33 -12.04 14.19
N ALA A 2 7.38 -11.31 13.62
CA ALA A 2 5.97 -11.71 13.63
C ALA A 2 5.80 -12.98 12.78
N LYS A 3 5.16 -14.01 13.32
CA LYS A 3 4.86 -15.26 12.62
C LYS A 3 3.84 -14.96 11.51
N LYS A 4 4.25 -15.01 10.24
CA LYS A 4 3.37 -14.75 9.09
C LYS A 4 2.22 -15.77 9.09
N SER A 5 0.98 -15.30 9.12
CA SER A 5 -0.19 -16.18 9.01
C SER A 5 -0.27 -16.78 7.61
N PRO A 6 -0.69 -18.05 7.47
CA PRO A 6 -0.92 -18.63 6.16
C PRO A 6 -2.02 -17.84 5.43
N PRO A 7 -1.91 -17.66 4.11
CA PRO A 7 -2.92 -16.92 3.35
C PRO A 7 -4.26 -17.66 3.36
N ALA A 8 -5.33 -16.93 3.63
CA ALA A 8 -6.68 -17.46 3.47
C ALA A 8 -7.03 -17.54 1.98
N LYS A 9 -7.62 -18.66 1.57
CA LYS A 9 -8.06 -18.87 0.17
C LYS A 9 -9.53 -18.48 0.02
N ILE A 10 -9.84 -17.61 -0.95
CA ILE A 10 -11.21 -17.21 -1.28
C ILE A 10 -11.47 -17.45 -2.77
N LYS A 11 -12.42 -18.33 -3.08
CA LYS A 11 -12.84 -18.59 -4.46
C LYS A 11 -14.01 -17.67 -4.84
N ARG A 12 -14.09 -17.28 -6.11
CA ARG A 12 -15.23 -16.51 -6.65
C ARG A 12 -16.57 -17.18 -6.38
N GLN A 13 -16.64 -18.50 -6.46
CA GLN A 13 -17.84 -19.30 -6.19
C GLN A 13 -18.34 -19.18 -4.75
N SER A 14 -17.47 -18.80 -3.81
CA SER A 14 -17.84 -18.60 -2.39
C SER A 14 -18.48 -17.23 -2.14
N GLY A 15 -18.52 -16.36 -3.14
CA GLY A 15 -19.05 -14.99 -3.04
C GLY A 15 -20.34 -14.78 -3.82
N ASN A 16 -21.18 -13.90 -3.30
CA ASN A 16 -22.42 -13.47 -3.95
C ASN A 16 -22.21 -12.23 -4.82
N SER A 17 -21.32 -11.33 -4.41
CA SER A 17 -20.99 -10.12 -5.15
C SER A 17 -19.55 -9.67 -4.90
N HIS A 18 -18.99 -8.94 -5.85
CA HIS A 18 -17.66 -8.37 -5.75
C HIS A 18 -17.55 -7.07 -6.52
N SER A 19 -16.65 -6.20 -6.10
CA SER A 19 -16.29 -4.98 -6.83
C SER A 19 -14.79 -4.73 -6.72
N TYR A 20 -14.20 -4.26 -7.80
CA TYR A 20 -12.76 -4.01 -7.88
C TYR A 20 -12.51 -2.59 -8.38
N THR A 21 -11.58 -1.89 -7.75
CA THR A 21 -11.21 -0.53 -8.12
C THR A 21 -9.71 -0.35 -8.03
N ILE A 22 -9.12 0.20 -9.10
CA ILE A 22 -7.75 0.69 -9.14
C ILE A 22 -7.81 2.19 -9.42
N ILE A 23 -7.18 2.98 -8.58
CA ILE A 23 -7.03 4.43 -8.71
C ILE A 23 -5.55 4.70 -8.92
N ASP A 24 -5.16 5.46 -9.94
CA ASP A 24 -3.77 5.92 -10.04
C ASP A 24 -3.52 7.00 -8.98
N SER A 25 -2.42 6.86 -8.23
CA SER A 25 -2.08 7.86 -7.23
C SER A 25 -1.51 9.10 -7.89
N GLN A 26 -1.99 10.25 -7.44
CA GLN A 26 -1.39 11.54 -7.75
C GLN A 26 0.06 11.62 -7.23
N TYR A 27 0.39 10.91 -6.14
CA TYR A 27 1.71 10.92 -5.52
C TYR A 27 2.30 9.53 -5.36
N GLN A 28 3.54 9.36 -5.77
CA GLN A 28 4.33 8.13 -5.65
C GLN A 28 5.40 8.21 -4.55
N GLY A 29 5.59 9.39 -3.95
CA GLY A 29 6.52 9.59 -2.84
C GLY A 29 6.18 10.81 -2.00
N VAL A 30 6.81 10.90 -0.84
CA VAL A 30 6.67 12.02 0.10
C VAL A 30 8.03 12.59 0.45
N LYS A 31 8.16 13.92 0.37
CA LYS A 31 9.33 14.69 0.75
C LYS A 31 9.10 15.33 2.10
N ALA A 32 10.07 15.22 2.99
CA ALA A 32 10.07 15.85 4.31
C ALA A 32 11.43 16.51 4.62
N TYR A 33 11.45 17.41 5.60
CA TYR A 33 12.63 18.16 5.98
C TYR A 33 12.94 17.98 7.47
N TRP A 34 14.21 18.02 7.85
CA TRP A 34 14.61 17.91 9.25
C TRP A 34 15.89 18.69 9.58
N HIS A 35 16.09 19.02 10.85
CA HIS A 35 17.32 19.65 11.34
C HIS A 35 18.23 18.66 12.07
N SER A 36 19.55 18.78 11.86
CA SER A 36 20.53 18.03 12.64
C SER A 36 21.07 18.89 13.79
N TYR A 37 20.94 18.39 15.02
CA TYR A 37 21.56 19.03 16.19
C TYR A 37 23.09 18.78 16.24
N ARG A 38 23.56 17.66 15.67
CA ARG A 38 25.01 17.33 15.63
C ARG A 38 25.76 18.08 14.53
N HIS A 39 25.08 18.36 13.42
CA HIS A 39 25.63 19.08 12.28
C HIS A 39 24.67 20.20 11.88
N PRO A 40 24.63 21.30 12.64
CA PRO A 40 23.68 22.38 12.39
C PRO A 40 24.00 23.08 11.07
N THR A 41 23.00 23.15 10.20
CA THR A 41 23.05 23.83 8.90
C THR A 41 21.99 24.92 8.84
N LYS A 42 22.24 25.99 8.06
CA LYS A 42 21.26 27.08 7.85
C LYS A 42 19.97 26.59 7.18
N LYS A 43 20.07 25.58 6.31
CA LYS A 43 18.95 24.94 5.63
C LYS A 43 18.70 23.55 6.21
N PRO A 44 17.46 23.10 6.35
CA PRO A 44 17.18 21.74 6.81
C PRO A 44 17.62 20.70 5.77
N TYR A 45 17.95 19.51 6.26
CA TYR A 45 18.19 18.33 5.44
C TYR A 45 16.87 17.85 4.84
N LYS A 46 16.94 17.20 3.67
CA LYS A 46 15.78 16.72 2.92
C LYS A 46 15.81 15.21 2.82
N ILE A 47 14.65 14.60 2.97
CA ILE A 47 14.42 13.19 2.67
C ILE A 47 13.35 13.03 1.61
N ILE A 48 13.43 11.98 0.82
CA ILE A 48 12.33 11.53 -0.04
C ILE A 48 12.04 10.07 0.28
N TYR A 49 10.82 9.81 0.74
CA TYR A 49 10.29 8.49 1.03
C TYR A 49 9.51 7.96 -0.17
N LYS A 50 9.81 6.74 -0.60
CA LYS A 50 9.23 6.14 -1.82
C LYS A 50 8.96 4.66 -1.58
N GLN A 51 7.91 4.16 -2.21
CA GLN A 51 7.66 2.73 -2.27
C GLN A 51 8.56 2.11 -3.35
N GLN A 52 9.16 0.95 -3.08
CA GLN A 52 9.65 0.11 -4.16
C GLN A 52 8.47 -0.73 -4.65
N ILE A 53 8.05 -0.48 -5.89
CA ILE A 53 7.16 -1.42 -6.58
C ILE A 53 8.10 -2.46 -7.20
N GLU A 54 7.86 -3.74 -6.96
CA GLU A 54 8.63 -4.80 -7.63
C GLU A 54 8.62 -4.51 -9.14
N LYS A 55 9.81 -4.52 -9.74
CA LYS A 55 10.10 -4.19 -11.16
C LYS A 55 9.37 -5.07 -12.19
N SER A 56 8.48 -5.95 -11.74
CA SER A 56 7.81 -6.98 -12.52
C SER A 56 6.58 -6.49 -13.30
N LYS A 57 6.12 -5.23 -13.13
CA LYS A 57 4.91 -4.71 -13.81
C LYS A 57 5.12 -3.64 -14.90
N THR A 58 6.34 -3.38 -15.36
CA THR A 58 6.55 -2.51 -16.54
C THR A 58 7.53 -3.15 -17.53
N HIS A 59 6.98 -3.68 -18.62
CA HIS A 59 7.77 -3.97 -19.82
C HIS A 59 8.02 -2.64 -20.53
N VAL A 60 9.25 -2.11 -20.40
CA VAL A 60 9.74 -1.00 -21.22
C VAL A 60 11.06 -1.46 -21.82
N GLU A 61 11.06 -1.71 -23.12
CA GLU A 61 12.26 -1.92 -23.91
C GLU A 61 13.00 -0.58 -24.10
N GLY A 62 14.33 -0.60 -23.95
CA GLY A 62 15.21 0.34 -24.65
C GLY A 62 15.57 1.67 -23.97
N VAL A 63 15.33 1.89 -22.67
CA VAL A 63 15.82 3.10 -21.96
C VAL A 63 16.40 2.73 -20.59
N ASP A 64 17.48 3.41 -20.17
CA ASP A 64 18.05 3.34 -18.82
C ASP A 64 16.95 3.53 -17.76
N LYS A 65 16.43 2.42 -17.22
CA LYS A 65 15.25 2.39 -16.33
C LYS A 65 15.37 3.36 -15.15
N LYS A 66 16.57 3.54 -14.61
CA LYS A 66 16.87 4.45 -13.49
C LYS A 66 16.74 5.94 -13.83
N LYS A 67 16.94 6.35 -15.09
CA LYS A 67 16.85 7.76 -15.52
C LYS A 67 15.40 8.13 -15.85
N ALA A 68 14.71 7.28 -16.61
CA ALA A 68 13.31 7.47 -16.96
C ALA A 68 12.39 7.48 -15.72
N GLU A 69 12.56 6.54 -14.79
CA GLU A 69 11.80 6.48 -13.54
C GLU A 69 12.04 7.71 -12.64
N LYS A 70 13.28 8.25 -12.64
CA LYS A 70 13.64 9.43 -11.85
C LYS A 70 13.07 10.73 -12.42
N GLU A 71 12.89 10.82 -13.73
CA GLU A 71 12.28 11.98 -14.41
C GLU A 71 10.74 11.95 -14.36
N GLU A 72 10.12 10.79 -14.57
CA GLU A 72 8.67 10.62 -14.49
C GLU A 72 8.13 10.89 -13.07
N MET A 73 8.92 10.53 -12.06
CA MET A 73 8.58 10.74 -10.65
C MET A 73 8.81 12.18 -10.16
N LYS A 74 9.48 13.04 -10.95
CA LYS A 74 9.86 14.40 -10.54
C LYS A 74 8.65 15.30 -10.23
N GLY A 75 7.46 14.94 -10.73
CA GLY A 75 6.19 15.64 -10.47
C GLY A 75 5.24 14.98 -9.46
N LYS A 76 5.40 13.68 -9.14
CA LYS A 76 4.48 12.92 -8.27
C LYS A 76 4.99 12.82 -6.82
N ILE A 77 5.62 13.87 -6.28
CA ILE A 77 6.15 13.88 -4.90
C ILE A 77 5.37 14.90 -4.06
N LYS A 78 4.72 14.42 -3.00
CA LYS A 78 4.04 15.30 -2.02
C LYS A 78 5.06 15.93 -1.10
N GLU A 79 4.92 17.22 -0.81
CA GLU A 79 5.80 17.94 0.13
C GLU A 79 5.12 18.16 1.47
N LEU A 80 5.75 17.69 2.55
CA LEU A 80 5.38 18.06 3.92
C LEU A 80 5.94 19.45 4.24
N ARG A 81 5.06 20.37 4.64
CA ARG A 81 5.42 21.77 4.94
C ARG A 81 6.11 21.95 6.30
N TYR A 82 6.02 20.95 7.18
CA TYR A 82 6.65 20.98 8.50
C TYR A 82 8.09 20.51 8.42
N VAL A 83 8.96 21.17 9.21
CA VAL A 83 10.33 20.74 9.44
C VAL A 83 10.38 19.98 10.76
N TYR A 84 10.95 18.78 10.73
CA TYR A 84 11.02 17.87 11.86
C TYR A 84 12.30 18.05 12.67
N ALA A 85 12.25 17.68 13.95
CA ALA A 85 13.37 17.85 14.87
C ALA A 85 14.56 16.94 14.56
N ASN A 86 14.32 15.76 13.97
CA ASN A 86 15.38 14.82 13.62
C ASN A 86 15.01 13.98 12.38
N GLU A 87 16.01 13.32 11.80
CA GLU A 87 15.87 12.47 10.62
C GLU A 87 14.79 11.40 10.79
N LYS A 88 14.81 10.68 11.91
CA LYS A 88 13.86 9.60 12.21
C LYS A 88 12.41 10.09 12.16
N SER A 89 12.12 11.22 12.81
CA SER A 89 10.78 11.81 12.83
C SER A 89 10.31 12.26 11.44
N ALA A 90 11.20 12.78 10.59
CA ALA A 90 10.87 13.08 9.20
C ALA A 90 10.57 11.80 8.41
N ILE A 91 11.37 10.74 8.58
CA ILE A 91 11.16 9.45 7.91
C ILE A 91 9.80 8.86 8.29
N GLU A 92 9.48 8.79 9.58
CA GLU A 92 8.21 8.26 10.08
C GLU A 92 7.02 9.08 9.56
N ALA A 93 7.14 10.40 9.51
CA ALA A 93 6.10 11.25 8.96
C ALA A 93 5.91 11.06 7.46
N ALA A 94 6.99 11.01 6.68
CA ALA A 94 6.94 10.78 5.25
C ALA A 94 6.37 9.39 4.91
N LYS A 95 6.76 8.36 5.68
CA LYS A 95 6.22 7.00 5.60
C LYS A 95 4.72 6.96 5.89
N SER A 96 4.30 7.55 7.01
CA SER A 96 2.89 7.57 7.41
C SER A 96 2.02 8.27 6.37
N GLU A 97 2.50 9.39 5.82
CA GLU A 97 1.75 10.11 4.80
C GLU A 97 1.70 9.35 3.47
N LEU A 98 2.79 8.71 3.05
CA LEU A 98 2.78 7.87 1.85
C LEU A 98 1.80 6.70 2.03
N LYS A 99 1.79 6.06 3.20
CA LYS A 99 0.84 4.99 3.52
C LYS A 99 -0.61 5.46 3.38
N LYS A 100 -0.97 6.65 3.87
CA LYS A 100 -2.32 7.21 3.72
C LYS A 100 -2.68 7.46 2.26
N ILE A 101 -1.75 7.96 1.46
CA ILE A 101 -1.97 8.17 0.02
C ILE A 101 -2.22 6.83 -0.67
N GLN A 102 -1.55 5.77 -0.21
CA GLN A 102 -1.64 4.45 -0.81
C GLN A 102 -2.86 3.65 -0.38
N GLN A 103 -3.37 3.92 0.82
CA GLN A 103 -4.62 3.34 1.29
C GLN A 103 -5.75 3.71 0.34
N GLY A 104 -6.37 2.69 -0.26
CA GLY A 104 -7.50 2.87 -1.17
C GLY A 104 -7.16 2.97 -2.66
N ILE A 105 -5.87 2.95 -3.06
CA ILE A 105 -5.46 2.90 -4.48
C ILE A 105 -5.98 1.62 -5.14
N ALA A 106 -5.86 0.48 -4.48
CA ALA A 106 -6.33 -0.79 -5.00
C ALA A 106 -7.23 -1.43 -3.96
N GLN A 107 -8.54 -1.41 -4.21
CA GLN A 107 -9.55 -1.99 -3.33
C GLN A 107 -10.26 -3.13 -4.04
N PHE A 108 -10.34 -4.27 -3.38
CA PHE A 108 -11.13 -5.40 -3.84
C PHE A 108 -12.10 -5.83 -2.75
N LYS A 109 -13.39 -5.60 -2.99
CA LYS A 109 -14.46 -5.88 -2.03
C LYS A 109 -15.18 -7.16 -2.42
N LEU A 110 -15.39 -8.05 -1.45
CA LEU A 110 -16.00 -9.36 -1.62
C LEU A 110 -17.06 -9.58 -0.53
N LYS A 111 -18.28 -9.91 -0.97
CA LYS A 111 -19.33 -10.39 -0.06
C LYS A 111 -19.46 -11.89 -0.19
N LEU A 112 -19.10 -12.60 0.88
CA LEU A 112 -19.15 -14.06 0.95
C LEU A 112 -20.58 -14.55 1.21
N ALA A 113 -20.96 -15.64 0.55
CA ALA A 113 -22.26 -16.27 0.72
C ALA A 113 -22.39 -16.92 2.10
N LEU A 114 -21.30 -17.54 2.57
CA LEU A 114 -21.18 -18.14 3.89
C LEU A 114 -20.22 -17.32 4.73
N GLY A 115 -20.61 -17.06 5.98
CA GLY A 115 -19.74 -16.37 6.91
C GLY A 115 -18.52 -17.20 7.27
N ARG A 116 -17.37 -16.52 7.37
CA ARG A 116 -16.08 -17.11 7.68
C ARG A 116 -15.49 -16.43 8.91
N PRO A 117 -15.62 -17.02 10.11
CA PRO A 117 -15.17 -16.41 11.35
C PRO A 117 -13.64 -16.47 11.51
N ASP A 118 -12.97 -17.23 10.66
CA ASP A 118 -11.52 -17.33 10.60
C ASP A 118 -10.85 -16.15 9.86
N LEU A 119 -11.64 -15.29 9.19
CA LEU A 119 -11.12 -14.11 8.52
C LEU A 119 -11.00 -12.92 9.49
N PHE A 120 -9.82 -12.31 9.54
CA PHE A 120 -9.56 -11.11 10.36
C PHE A 120 -8.69 -10.10 9.58
N THR A 121 -8.61 -8.87 10.08
CA THR A 121 -7.81 -7.80 9.48
C THR A 121 -6.32 -8.15 9.47
N GLU A 122 -5.55 -7.54 8.57
CA GLU A 122 -4.11 -7.79 8.37
C GLU A 122 -3.77 -9.20 7.86
N MET A 123 -4.75 -10.07 7.62
CA MET A 123 -4.50 -11.42 7.10
C MET A 123 -4.26 -11.40 5.58
N PRO A 124 -3.21 -12.09 5.08
CA PRO A 124 -3.00 -12.25 3.65
C PRO A 124 -4.08 -13.16 3.03
N VAL A 125 -4.45 -12.88 1.78
CA VAL A 125 -5.51 -13.59 1.06
C VAL A 125 -5.05 -13.93 -0.34
N GLU A 126 -5.32 -15.16 -0.74
CA GLU A 126 -5.25 -15.63 -2.13
C GLU A 126 -6.67 -15.73 -2.68
N VAL A 127 -6.89 -15.12 -3.85
CA VAL A 127 -8.20 -15.14 -4.51
C VAL A 127 -8.11 -15.94 -5.80
N ASP A 128 -9.17 -16.70 -6.09
CA ASP A 128 -9.23 -17.59 -7.26
C ASP A 128 -10.57 -17.49 -7.98
N GLY A 129 -10.55 -17.67 -9.31
CA GLY A 129 -11.73 -17.57 -10.16
C GLY A 129 -12.11 -16.13 -10.57
N PHE A 130 -11.26 -15.13 -10.33
CA PHE A 130 -11.39 -13.77 -10.89
C PHE A 130 -10.45 -13.56 -12.08
N LYS A 131 -10.39 -12.33 -12.60
CA LYS A 131 -9.45 -11.96 -13.67
C LYS A 131 -8.00 -12.25 -13.25
N PRO A 132 -7.08 -12.60 -14.18
CA PRO A 132 -5.70 -12.93 -13.87
C PRO A 132 -4.95 -11.86 -13.05
N GLU A 133 -5.22 -10.58 -13.33
CA GLU A 133 -4.65 -9.44 -12.59
C GLU A 133 -5.06 -9.43 -11.10
N ILE A 134 -6.28 -9.87 -10.80
CA ILE A 134 -6.81 -9.95 -9.43
C ILE A 134 -6.23 -11.20 -8.74
N ASN A 135 -6.21 -12.36 -9.40
CA ASN A 135 -5.72 -13.61 -8.82
C ASN A 135 -4.20 -13.58 -8.53
N SER A 136 -3.42 -12.88 -9.36
CA SER A 136 -1.96 -12.76 -9.20
C SER A 136 -1.52 -11.70 -8.18
N THR A 137 -2.47 -10.95 -7.62
CA THR A 137 -2.17 -9.88 -6.66
C THR A 137 -2.11 -10.43 -5.23
N LYS A 138 -1.09 -10.03 -4.47
CA LYS A 138 -0.93 -10.35 -3.04
C LYS A 138 -1.88 -9.48 -2.21
N TRP A 139 -3.09 -9.98 -1.95
CA TRP A 139 -4.10 -9.26 -1.18
C TRP A 139 -3.88 -9.36 0.33
N THR A 140 -4.26 -8.31 1.05
CA THR A 140 -4.38 -8.32 2.51
C THR A 140 -5.74 -7.77 2.92
N ILE A 141 -6.38 -8.35 3.93
CA ILE A 141 -7.66 -7.85 4.47
C ILE A 141 -7.42 -6.53 5.18
N ALA A 142 -7.90 -5.43 4.58
CA ALA A 142 -7.94 -4.11 5.21
C ALA A 142 -9.08 -4.02 6.22
N LYS A 143 -10.25 -4.60 5.88
CA LYS A 143 -11.44 -4.61 6.73
C LYS A 143 -12.19 -5.94 6.59
N CYS A 144 -12.58 -6.50 7.72
CA CYS A 144 -13.44 -7.67 7.80
C CYS A 144 -14.71 -7.29 8.56
N SER A 145 -15.88 -7.53 7.96
CA SER A 145 -17.19 -7.28 8.57
C SER A 145 -17.97 -8.58 8.62
N HIS A 146 -18.26 -9.05 9.82
CA HIS A 146 -19.14 -10.19 10.05
C HIS A 146 -20.53 -9.68 10.40
N SER A 147 -21.57 -10.29 9.83
CA SER A 147 -22.96 -9.92 10.11
C SER A 147 -23.81 -11.16 10.28
N LEU A 148 -24.66 -11.16 11.30
CA LEU A 148 -25.60 -12.23 11.59
C LEU A 148 -27.02 -11.68 11.58
N ASN A 149 -27.89 -12.20 10.72
CA ASN A 149 -29.29 -11.79 10.66
C ASN A 149 -30.24 -12.97 10.37
N LYS A 150 -31.53 -12.78 10.66
CA LYS A 150 -32.54 -13.86 10.60
C LYS A 150 -32.84 -14.36 9.18
N SER A 151 -32.68 -13.51 8.15
CA SER A 151 -33.04 -13.84 6.76
C SER A 151 -31.88 -14.33 5.90
N GLY A 152 -30.65 -13.91 6.19
CA GLY A 152 -29.44 -14.17 5.40
C GLY A 152 -28.36 -14.93 6.17
N GLY A 153 -28.63 -15.29 7.44
CA GLY A 153 -27.72 -16.08 8.26
C GLY A 153 -26.43 -15.34 8.62
N PHE A 154 -25.36 -16.11 8.85
CA PHE A 154 -24.03 -15.59 9.12
C PHE A 154 -23.32 -15.30 7.80
N THR A 155 -22.93 -14.04 7.58
CA THR A 155 -22.28 -13.57 6.37
C THR A 155 -20.98 -12.85 6.71
N THR A 156 -20.08 -12.75 5.74
CA THR A 156 -18.81 -12.05 5.89
C THR A 156 -18.52 -11.23 4.65
N GLU A 157 -18.15 -9.99 4.87
CA GLU A 157 -17.70 -9.07 3.83
C GLU A 157 -16.25 -8.69 4.12
N VAL A 158 -15.39 -8.79 3.10
CA VAL A 158 -13.99 -8.40 3.20
C VAL A 158 -13.66 -7.33 2.18
N GLU A 159 -12.87 -6.35 2.62
CA GLU A 159 -12.24 -5.34 1.77
C GLU A 159 -10.75 -5.63 1.78
N LEU A 160 -10.21 -5.92 0.60
CA LEU A 160 -8.83 -6.30 0.38
C LEU A 160 -8.05 -5.13 -0.21
N GLU A 161 -6.81 -4.97 0.22
CA GLU A 161 -5.88 -3.97 -0.29
C GLU A 161 -4.52 -4.60 -0.64
N ILE A 162 -3.72 -3.87 -1.41
CA ILE A 162 -2.33 -4.23 -1.71
C ILE A 162 -1.45 -3.57 -0.65
N LYS A 163 -0.59 -4.35 0.00
CA LYS A 163 0.42 -3.80 0.91
C LYS A 163 1.78 -3.68 0.22
N PRO A 164 2.52 -2.58 0.45
CA PRO A 164 3.93 -2.50 0.11
C PRO A 164 4.72 -3.62 0.76
N GLU A 165 5.59 -4.31 0.01
CA GLU A 165 6.55 -5.27 0.58
C GLU A 165 7.85 -4.59 1.01
N GLU A 166 8.30 -3.55 0.30
CA GLU A 166 9.52 -2.81 0.63
C GLU A 166 9.31 -1.29 0.52
N GLU A 167 9.79 -0.57 1.53
CA GLU A 167 9.75 0.89 1.59
C GLU A 167 11.17 1.42 1.79
N SER A 168 11.60 2.38 0.96
CA SER A 168 12.96 2.93 1.00
C SER A 168 12.93 4.45 1.10
N TYR A 169 13.98 5.02 1.68
CA TYR A 169 14.15 6.47 1.75
C TYR A 169 15.52 6.87 1.22
N GLU A 170 15.56 8.01 0.54
CA GLU A 170 16.79 8.64 0.08
C GLU A 170 17.00 9.92 0.89
N ASN A 171 18.15 10.00 1.56
CA ASN A 171 18.64 11.26 2.12
C ASN A 171 19.28 12.08 1.02
N ILE A 172 18.83 13.33 0.89
CA ILE A 172 19.42 14.31 -0.01
C ILE A 172 20.12 15.33 0.87
N TYR A 173 21.44 15.15 1.00
CA TYR A 173 22.32 16.14 1.60
C TYR A 173 22.57 17.25 0.57
N ASN A 174 22.42 18.50 0.97
CA ASN A 174 22.76 19.67 0.16
C ASN A 174 24.26 19.94 0.24
#